data_AF-A0AAX2IF80-F1
#
_entry.id   AF-A0AAX2IF80-F1
#
_cell.length_a   1.000
_cell.length_b   1.000
_cell.length_c   1.000
_cell.angle_alpha   90.00
_cell.angle_beta   90.00
_cell.angle_gamma   90.00
#
_symmetry.space_group_name_H-M   'P 1'
#
loop_
_entity.id
_entity.type
_entity.pdbx_description
1 polymer ?
#
loop_
_entity_poly.entity_id
_entity_poly.type
_entity_poly.pdbx_seq_one_letter_code
_entity_poly.pdbx_strand_id
1 'polypeptide(L)'
;MPWNPEVYNQFKNIRYQPFFDLMKLISSDGLKKAIDIGCGTGEQTHILSEKFEDAEFLGIDSSAEMLSEFNLYQNNRLNFKQKTVEVLYDSEEKWDLIFSNAALQWSDNHKKLFSKLLSLLSETGQFAVQMPVQSENILNQILFQLASEEPFKTQLQDWNRVSPVLSLDEYAKMMFDAGLKDLNISIKVYPIIADDAEKLFQFISGSALIPYLERLDEENKEKFTSEYKKRIAEKFDRFPAIYAFKRMLLYGRK
;
A
#
# COMPACT_ATOMS: atom_id res chain seq x y z
N MET A 1 -6.89 15.48 11.38
CA MET A 1 -5.67 15.85 12.13
C MET A 1 -4.64 16.37 11.15
N PRO A 2 -3.96 17.49 11.41
CA PRO A 2 -2.97 18.03 10.49
C PRO A 2 -1.75 17.09 10.41
N TRP A 3 -1.25 16.90 9.20
CA TRP A 3 -0.08 16.11 8.85
C TRP A 3 1.17 16.57 9.65
N ASN A 4 1.86 15.63 10.32
CA ASN A 4 3.11 15.90 11.05
C ASN A 4 4.32 15.27 10.32
N PRO A 5 5.20 16.07 9.69
CA PRO A 5 6.34 15.58 8.92
C PRO A 5 7.44 14.88 9.75
N GLU A 6 7.60 15.20 11.04
CA GLU A 6 8.61 14.56 11.89
C GLU A 6 8.24 13.10 12.21
N VAL A 7 6.96 12.87 12.53
CA VAL A 7 6.39 11.52 12.71
C VAL A 7 6.42 10.74 11.38
N TYR A 8 6.15 11.42 10.25
CA TYR A 8 6.25 10.83 8.92
C TYR A 8 7.67 10.35 8.60
N ASN A 9 8.68 11.19 8.87
CA ASN A 9 10.08 10.88 8.61
C ASN A 9 10.64 9.79 9.53
N GLN A 10 10.20 9.69 10.79
CA GLN A 10 10.64 8.65 11.73
C GLN A 10 10.33 7.24 11.21
N PHE A 11 9.20 7.06 10.52
CA PHE A 11 8.82 5.77 9.92
C PHE A 11 9.21 5.64 8.44
N LYS A 12 9.66 6.71 7.78
CA LYS A 12 9.97 6.73 6.34
C LYS A 12 10.95 5.63 5.95
N ASN A 13 12.05 5.48 6.69
CA ASN A 13 13.06 4.44 6.41
C ASN A 13 12.50 3.02 6.47
N ILE A 14 11.68 2.68 7.46
CA ILE A 14 11.04 1.36 7.59
C ILE A 14 9.98 1.17 6.51
N ARG A 15 9.20 2.22 6.20
CA ARG A 15 8.15 2.19 5.16
C ARG A 15 8.72 2.04 3.75
N TYR A 16 9.99 2.41 3.54
CA TYR A 16 10.66 2.32 2.24
C TYR A 16 11.38 0.99 2.03
N GLN A 17 11.69 0.22 3.08
CA GLN A 17 12.31 -1.10 2.92
C GLN A 17 11.50 -2.04 2.00
N PRO A 18 10.16 -2.14 2.10
CA PRO A 18 9.36 -2.93 1.17
C PRO A 18 9.51 -2.50 -0.29
N PHE A 19 9.60 -1.19 -0.55
CA PHE A 19 9.85 -0.64 -1.88
C PHE A 19 11.21 -1.11 -2.41
N PHE A 20 12.28 -0.95 -1.63
CA PHE A 20 13.62 -1.34 -2.06
C PHE A 20 13.74 -2.85 -2.29
N ASP A 21 13.11 -3.67 -1.46
CA ASP A 21 13.11 -5.12 -1.63
C ASP A 21 12.31 -5.56 -2.87
N LEU A 22 11.16 -4.94 -3.15
CA LEU A 22 10.42 -5.18 -4.38
C LEU A 22 11.23 -4.74 -5.61
N MET A 23 11.84 -3.55 -5.55
CA MET A 23 12.68 -3.00 -6.63
C MET A 23 13.88 -3.90 -6.97
N LYS A 24 14.41 -4.67 -6.02
CA LYS A 24 15.52 -5.62 -6.27
C LYS A 24 15.11 -6.81 -7.13
N LEU A 25 13.82 -7.15 -7.18
CA LEU A 25 13.32 -8.27 -7.98
C LEU A 25 13.22 -7.94 -9.48
N ILE A 26 13.14 -6.65 -9.80
CA ILE A 26 12.93 -6.16 -11.17
C ILE A 26 14.24 -6.24 -11.97
N SER A 27 14.17 -6.88 -13.15
CA SER A 27 15.23 -6.90 -14.15
C SER A 27 15.15 -5.68 -15.07
N SER A 28 16.31 -5.17 -15.49
CA SER A 28 16.43 -4.13 -16.53
C SER A 28 16.21 -4.68 -17.95
N ASP A 29 16.26 -6.00 -18.14
CA ASP A 29 16.26 -6.61 -19.47
C ASP A 29 14.95 -6.35 -20.21
N GLY A 30 15.00 -5.61 -21.31
CA GLY A 30 13.82 -5.30 -22.13
C GLY A 30 12.85 -4.31 -21.47
N LEU A 31 13.23 -3.70 -20.34
CA LEU A 31 12.41 -2.71 -19.66
C LEU A 31 12.57 -1.35 -20.36
N LYS A 32 11.57 -0.93 -21.14
CA LYS A 32 11.56 0.37 -21.84
C LYS A 32 10.40 1.25 -21.42
N LYS A 33 9.28 0.66 -20.99
CA LYS A 33 8.08 1.39 -20.61
C LYS A 33 7.47 0.86 -19.31
N ALA A 34 7.44 1.71 -18.29
CA ALA A 34 6.99 1.36 -16.95
C ALA A 34 5.83 2.26 -16.49
N ILE A 35 4.91 1.68 -15.73
CA ILE A 35 3.88 2.41 -14.99
C ILE A 35 4.00 2.11 -13.50
N ASP A 36 3.96 3.17 -12.68
CA ASP A 36 3.85 3.09 -11.23
C ASP A 36 2.45 3.52 -10.80
N ILE A 37 1.68 2.58 -10.27
CA ILE A 37 0.28 2.77 -9.88
C ILE A 37 0.21 3.11 -8.39
N GLY A 38 -0.31 4.29 -8.09
CA GLY A 38 -0.34 4.87 -6.75
C GLY A 38 1.03 5.40 -6.34
N CYS A 39 1.63 6.23 -7.21
CA CYS A 39 2.99 6.72 -7.05
C CYS A 39 3.18 7.68 -5.86
N GLY A 40 2.11 8.12 -5.19
CA GLY A 40 2.19 9.05 -4.07
C GLY A 40 2.86 10.35 -4.49
N THR A 41 3.94 10.75 -3.81
CA THR A 41 4.67 12.00 -4.08
C THR A 41 5.56 11.91 -5.32
N GLY A 42 5.73 10.72 -5.89
CA GLY A 42 6.64 10.45 -7.00
C GLY A 42 8.10 10.21 -6.60
N GLU A 43 8.47 10.35 -5.33
CA GLU A 43 9.85 10.11 -4.85
C GLU A 43 10.32 8.67 -5.15
N GLN A 44 9.48 7.68 -4.90
CA GLN A 44 9.79 6.27 -5.17
C GLN A 44 9.85 5.96 -6.67
N THR A 45 8.96 6.56 -7.46
CA THR A 45 8.99 6.46 -8.94
C THR A 45 10.25 7.10 -9.51
N HIS A 46 10.69 8.22 -8.93
CA HIS A 46 11.96 8.86 -9.29
C HIS A 46 13.14 7.93 -9.03
N ILE A 47 13.22 7.33 -7.83
CA ILE A 47 14.27 6.33 -7.51
C ILE A 47 14.25 5.15 -8.49
N LEU A 48 13.07 4.65 -8.89
CA LEU A 48 12.97 3.62 -9.92
C LEU A 48 13.51 4.10 -11.28
N SER A 49 13.16 5.31 -11.70
CA SER A 49 13.59 5.87 -12.99
C SER A 49 15.09 6.15 -13.09
N GLU A 50 15.74 6.40 -11.95
CA GLU A 50 17.20 6.52 -11.83
C GLU A 50 17.87 5.15 -11.89
N LYS A 51 17.27 4.11 -11.27
CA LYS A 51 17.80 2.74 -11.35
C LYS A 51 17.69 2.16 -12.77
N PHE A 52 16.62 2.49 -13.48
CA PHE A 52 16.31 1.97 -14.82
C PHE A 52 16.38 3.10 -15.85
N GLU A 53 17.61 3.56 -16.12
CA GLU A 53 17.89 4.74 -16.95
C GLU A 53 17.40 4.64 -18.40
N ASP A 54 17.20 3.41 -18.86
CA ASP A 54 16.79 3.08 -20.23
C ASP A 54 15.27 3.09 -20.46
N ALA A 55 14.48 3.27 -19.40
CA ALA A 55 13.02 3.26 -19.46
C ALA A 55 12.39 4.62 -19.24
N GLU A 56 11.22 4.77 -19.86
CA GLU A 56 10.25 5.80 -19.56
C GLU A 56 9.29 5.32 -18.46
N PHE A 57 9.01 6.19 -17.50
CA PHE A 57 8.13 5.95 -16.37
C PHE A 57 6.92 6.89 -16.43
N LEU A 58 5.75 6.30 -16.22
CA LEU A 58 4.52 7.01 -15.91
C LEU A 58 4.09 6.70 -14.48
N GLY A 59 4.13 7.68 -13.58
CA GLY A 59 3.45 7.59 -12.29
C GLY A 59 2.00 8.03 -12.38
N ILE A 60 1.07 7.28 -11.79
CA ILE A 60 -0.33 7.70 -11.62
C ILE A 60 -0.75 7.65 -10.16
N ASP A 61 -1.51 8.66 -9.72
CA ASP A 61 -2.12 8.69 -8.39
C ASP A 61 -3.47 9.43 -8.42
N SER A 62 -4.40 9.08 -7.53
CA SER A 62 -5.72 9.72 -7.46
C SER A 62 -5.71 11.04 -6.67
N SER A 63 -4.75 11.22 -5.76
CA SER A 63 -4.70 12.38 -4.87
C SER A 63 -4.22 13.64 -5.60
N ALA A 64 -5.04 14.71 -5.54
CA ALA A 64 -4.69 16.02 -6.09
C ALA A 64 -3.59 16.72 -5.28
N GLU A 65 -3.48 16.43 -3.99
CA GLU A 65 -2.56 17.08 -3.06
C GLU A 65 -1.10 16.71 -3.38
N MET A 66 -0.89 15.56 -4.00
CA MET A 66 0.43 15.02 -4.36
C MET A 66 0.98 15.60 -5.67
N LEU A 67 0.15 16.33 -6.45
CA LEU A 67 0.54 16.93 -7.73
C LEU A 67 1.63 17.99 -7.61
N SER A 68 1.65 18.70 -6.48
CA SER A 68 2.61 19.79 -6.25
C SER A 68 4.06 19.30 -6.22
N GLU A 69 4.28 18.05 -5.84
CA GLU A 69 5.60 17.42 -5.76
C GLU A 69 6.04 16.78 -7.09
N PHE A 70 5.12 16.50 -8.02
CA PHE A 70 5.46 15.90 -9.32
C PHE A 70 6.46 16.73 -10.11
N ASN A 71 6.32 18.06 -10.05
CA ASN A 71 7.22 19.00 -10.73
C ASN A 71 8.67 18.91 -10.23
N LEU A 72 8.91 18.37 -9.02
CA LEU A 72 10.26 18.23 -8.48
C LEU A 72 11.05 17.11 -9.17
N TYR A 73 10.36 16.10 -9.70
CA TYR A 73 10.99 14.89 -10.25
C TYR A 73 10.78 14.73 -11.75
N GLN A 74 9.74 15.34 -12.31
CA GLN A 74 9.37 15.19 -13.71
C GLN A 74 10.50 15.64 -14.66
N ASN A 75 10.73 14.83 -15.68
CA ASN A 75 11.74 15.07 -16.71
C ASN A 75 11.34 14.37 -18.03
N ASN A 76 12.25 14.31 -19.01
CA ASN A 76 11.97 13.72 -20.32
C ASN A 76 11.57 12.23 -20.27
N ARG A 77 12.03 11.47 -19.26
CA ARG A 77 11.73 10.03 -19.10
C ARG A 77 10.72 9.76 -17.99
N LEU A 78 10.51 10.67 -17.05
CA LEU A 78 9.61 10.47 -15.91
C LEU A 78 8.46 11.48 -15.97
N ASN A 79 7.24 10.98 -16.14
CA ASN A 79 6.03 11.79 -16.16
C ASN A 79 5.05 11.32 -15.10
N PHE A 80 4.20 12.23 -14.62
CA PHE A 80 3.14 11.92 -13.66
C PHE A 80 1.78 12.40 -14.14
N LYS A 81 0.71 11.68 -13.77
CA LYS A 81 -0.67 12.07 -14.08
C LYS A 81 -1.58 11.80 -12.90
N GLN A 82 -2.44 12.77 -12.57
CA GLN A 82 -3.52 12.53 -11.63
C GLN A 82 -4.58 11.64 -12.29
N LYS A 83 -4.60 10.36 -11.95
CA LYS A 83 -5.55 9.37 -12.45
C LYS A 83 -5.76 8.28 -11.41
N THR A 84 -6.97 7.78 -11.31
CA THR A 84 -7.26 6.58 -10.55
C THR A 84 -6.82 5.34 -11.35
N VAL A 85 -6.65 4.19 -10.69
CA VAL A 85 -6.23 2.95 -11.39
C VAL A 85 -7.30 2.47 -12.38
N GLU A 86 -8.56 2.85 -12.17
CA GLU A 86 -9.71 2.46 -12.99
C GLU A 86 -9.59 2.91 -14.44
N VAL A 87 -8.84 3.99 -14.72
CA VAL A 87 -8.56 4.44 -16.10
C VAL A 87 -7.87 3.36 -16.94
N LEU A 88 -7.21 2.40 -16.29
CA LEU A 88 -6.54 1.29 -16.97
C LEU A 88 -7.53 0.24 -17.46
N TYR A 89 -8.77 0.16 -16.95
CA TYR A 89 -9.76 -0.83 -17.39
C TYR A 89 -10.10 -0.72 -18.87
N ASP A 90 -10.11 0.49 -19.41
CA ASP A 90 -10.39 0.77 -20.82
C ASP A 90 -9.12 0.94 -21.65
N SER A 91 -7.94 0.79 -21.03
CA SER A 91 -6.66 0.86 -21.74
C SER A 91 -6.34 -0.45 -22.47
N GLU A 92 -5.71 -0.32 -23.63
CA GLU A 92 -5.10 -1.41 -24.39
C GLU A 92 -3.56 -1.34 -24.37
N GLU A 93 -3.01 -0.31 -23.71
CA GLU A 93 -1.59 -0.04 -23.63
C GLU A 93 -0.82 -1.19 -22.97
N LYS A 94 0.33 -1.54 -23.54
CA LYS A 94 1.22 -2.56 -22.99
C LYS A 94 2.37 -1.95 -22.22
N TRP A 95 2.71 -2.57 -21.09
CA TRP A 95 3.76 -2.14 -20.18
C TRP A 95 4.81 -3.23 -19.98
N ASP A 96 6.08 -2.85 -20.02
CA ASP A 96 7.20 -3.74 -19.70
C ASP A 96 7.40 -3.88 -18.19
N LEU A 97 6.88 -2.94 -17.41
CA LEU A 97 6.75 -3.02 -15.97
C LEU A 97 5.43 -2.39 -15.52
N ILE A 98 4.65 -3.17 -14.77
CA ILE A 98 3.59 -2.65 -13.91
C ILE A 98 4.08 -2.76 -12.47
N PHE A 99 4.37 -1.59 -11.88
CA PHE A 99 4.83 -1.46 -10.51
C PHE A 99 3.71 -0.86 -9.63
N SER A 100 3.61 -1.33 -8.38
CA SER A 100 2.84 -0.63 -7.36
C SER A 100 3.35 -0.99 -5.97
N ASN A 101 3.69 0.02 -5.18
CA ASN A 101 4.13 -0.16 -3.81
C ASN A 101 3.13 0.46 -2.82
N ALA A 102 2.49 -0.38 -2.02
CA ALA A 102 1.56 0.03 -0.97
C ALA A 102 0.38 0.91 -1.43
N ALA A 103 -0.13 0.70 -2.65
CA ALA A 103 -1.30 1.41 -3.16
C ALA A 103 -2.50 0.50 -3.49
N LEU A 104 -2.30 -0.65 -4.16
CA LEU A 104 -3.44 -1.44 -4.66
C LEU A 104 -4.37 -1.98 -3.57
N GLN A 105 -3.94 -2.07 -2.30
CA GLN A 105 -4.82 -2.49 -1.20
C GLN A 105 -6.00 -1.55 -0.92
N TRP A 106 -5.98 -0.34 -1.50
CA TRP A 106 -7.05 0.64 -1.40
C TRP A 106 -8.09 0.49 -2.51
N SER A 107 -7.81 -0.32 -3.55
CA SER A 107 -8.70 -0.53 -4.69
C SER A 107 -9.69 -1.66 -4.43
N ASP A 108 -10.92 -1.52 -4.91
CA ASP A 108 -11.93 -2.55 -4.78
C ASP A 108 -11.76 -3.68 -5.81
N ASN A 109 -12.36 -4.85 -5.51
CA ASN A 109 -12.44 -6.01 -6.40
C ASN A 109 -11.10 -6.41 -7.04
N HIS A 110 -10.18 -6.89 -6.19
CA HIS A 110 -8.84 -7.29 -6.60
C HIS A 110 -8.83 -8.38 -7.69
N LYS A 111 -9.83 -9.26 -7.77
CA LYS A 111 -9.93 -10.27 -8.84
C LYS A 111 -10.07 -9.61 -10.21
N LYS A 112 -10.96 -8.61 -10.33
CA LYS A 112 -11.12 -7.84 -11.57
C LYS A 112 -9.89 -6.99 -11.85
N LEU A 113 -9.36 -6.30 -10.83
CA LEU A 113 -8.19 -5.43 -10.96
C LEU A 113 -6.96 -6.18 -11.45
N PHE A 114 -6.53 -7.22 -10.74
CA PHE A 114 -5.31 -7.96 -11.08
C PHE A 114 -5.43 -8.66 -12.43
N SER A 115 -6.60 -9.23 -12.75
CA SER A 115 -6.85 -9.80 -14.09
C SER A 115 -6.63 -8.75 -15.18
N LYS A 116 -7.14 -7.53 -15.00
CA LYS A 116 -6.91 -6.44 -15.94
C LYS A 116 -5.44 -6.04 -16.00
N LEU A 117 -4.78 -5.77 -14.87
CA LEU A 117 -3.38 -5.34 -14.86
C LEU A 117 -2.45 -6.37 -15.53
N LEU A 118 -2.62 -7.66 -15.22
CA LEU A 118 -1.83 -8.74 -15.83
C LEU A 118 -2.04 -8.81 -17.36
N SER A 119 -3.25 -8.48 -17.84
CA SER A 119 -3.55 -8.42 -19.28
C SER A 119 -2.82 -7.27 -20.00
N LEU A 120 -2.44 -6.21 -19.28
CA LEU A 120 -1.74 -5.04 -19.81
C LEU A 120 -0.20 -5.22 -19.85
N LEU A 121 0.34 -6.34 -19.38
CA LEU A 121 1.76 -6.64 -19.54
C LEU A 121 2.11 -6.93 -21.01
N SER A 122 3.21 -6.36 -21.50
CA SER A 122 3.84 -6.73 -22.77
C SER A 122 4.33 -8.18 -22.75
N GLU A 123 4.74 -8.73 -23.90
CA GLU A 123 5.15 -10.15 -24.02
C GLU A 123 6.31 -10.55 -23.10
N THR A 124 7.15 -9.58 -22.70
CA THR A 124 8.29 -9.79 -21.79
C THR A 124 8.13 -8.99 -20.50
N GLY A 125 6.91 -8.49 -20.24
CA GLY A 125 6.62 -7.54 -19.18
C GLY A 125 6.67 -8.16 -17.78
N GLN A 126 7.02 -7.31 -16.82
CA GLN A 126 7.19 -7.65 -15.40
C GLN A 126 6.05 -7.06 -14.57
N PHE A 127 5.57 -7.84 -13.61
CA PHE A 127 4.60 -7.40 -12.62
C PHE A 127 5.26 -7.37 -11.25
N ALA A 128 5.27 -6.22 -10.59
CA ALA A 128 5.91 -6.05 -9.28
C ALA A 128 4.99 -5.26 -8.35
N VAL A 129 4.37 -5.95 -7.39
CA VAL A 129 3.41 -5.34 -6.47
C VAL A 129 3.73 -5.67 -5.01
N GLN A 130 3.65 -4.67 -4.14
CA GLN A 130 3.77 -4.84 -2.69
C GLN A 130 2.51 -4.35 -2.00
N MET A 131 1.91 -5.20 -1.15
CA MET A 131 0.73 -4.85 -0.34
C MET A 131 0.88 -5.29 1.13
N PRO A 132 0.14 -4.71 2.10
CA PRO A 132 0.00 -5.29 3.44
C PRO A 132 -0.61 -6.70 3.40
N VAL A 133 -0.21 -7.55 4.34
CA VAL A 133 -0.99 -8.76 4.69
C VAL A 133 -2.13 -8.34 5.63
N GLN A 134 -3.23 -7.86 5.06
CA GLN A 134 -4.26 -7.13 5.81
C GLN A 134 -4.96 -7.99 6.88
N SER A 135 -5.24 -9.26 6.58
CA SER A 135 -5.90 -10.19 7.50
C SER A 135 -5.10 -10.47 8.78
N GLU A 136 -3.77 -10.33 8.74
CA GLU A 136 -2.86 -10.59 9.87
C GLU A 136 -2.38 -9.31 10.57
N ASN A 137 -2.90 -8.15 10.18
CA ASN A 137 -2.52 -6.88 10.78
C ASN A 137 -3.23 -6.69 12.13
N ILE A 138 -2.52 -6.94 13.23
CA ILE A 138 -3.11 -6.94 14.57
C ILE A 138 -3.68 -5.57 15.00
N LEU A 139 -3.07 -4.46 14.58
CA LEU A 139 -3.59 -3.12 14.89
C LEU A 139 -4.92 -2.88 14.18
N ASN A 140 -5.03 -3.30 12.91
CA ASN A 140 -6.30 -3.28 12.20
C ASN A 140 -7.34 -4.23 12.80
N GLN A 141 -6.96 -5.42 13.26
CA GLN A 141 -7.91 -6.33 13.92
C GLN A 141 -8.51 -5.71 15.18
N ILE A 142 -7.69 -5.07 16.03
CA ILE A 142 -8.17 -4.34 17.22
C ILE A 142 -9.15 -3.24 16.80
N LEU A 143 -8.79 -2.46 15.78
CA LEU A 143 -9.61 -1.37 15.27
C LEU A 143 -10.97 -1.87 14.73
N PHE A 144 -10.96 -2.96 13.96
CA PHE A 144 -12.18 -3.55 13.40
C PHE A 144 -13.09 -4.09 14.49
N GLN A 145 -12.52 -4.76 15.50
CA GLN A 145 -13.30 -5.24 16.64
C GLN A 145 -13.93 -4.06 17.40
N LEU A 146 -13.15 -3.02 17.70
CA LEU A 146 -13.64 -1.83 18.41
C LEU A 146 -14.79 -1.14 17.66
N ALA A 147 -14.68 -1.00 16.33
CA ALA A 147 -15.71 -0.42 15.49
C ALA A 147 -17.03 -1.21 15.47
N SER A 148 -16.98 -2.51 15.81
CA SER A 148 -18.16 -3.39 15.84
C SER A 148 -18.80 -3.52 17.23
N GLU A 149 -18.38 -2.70 18.21
CA GLU A 149 -18.91 -2.69 19.57
C GLU A 149 -19.67 -1.39 19.88
N GLU A 150 -20.65 -1.43 20.78
CA GLU A 150 -21.35 -0.22 21.23
C GLU A 150 -20.44 0.69 22.08
N PRO A 151 -20.59 2.03 21.99
CA PRO A 151 -21.58 2.78 21.21
C PRO A 151 -21.19 3.01 19.74
N PHE A 152 -19.98 2.60 19.35
CA PHE A 152 -19.39 2.93 18.06
C PHE A 152 -20.11 2.25 16.90
N LYS A 153 -20.53 1.00 17.08
CA LYS A 153 -21.28 0.23 16.10
C LYS A 153 -22.52 0.98 15.60
N THR A 154 -23.35 1.47 16.53
CA THR A 154 -24.57 2.21 16.19
C THR A 154 -24.23 3.51 15.44
N GLN A 155 -23.24 4.26 15.91
CA GLN A 155 -22.88 5.53 15.27
C GLN A 155 -22.26 5.34 13.89
N LEU A 156 -21.45 4.30 13.72
CA LEU A 156 -20.91 3.91 12.42
C LEU A 156 -21.99 3.29 11.51
N GLN A 157 -23.22 3.09 11.97
CA GLN A 157 -24.30 2.44 11.22
C GLN A 157 -23.87 1.06 10.71
N ASP A 158 -23.26 0.26 11.59
CA ASP A 158 -22.66 -1.04 11.26
C ASP A 158 -21.55 -0.99 10.19
N TRP A 159 -21.09 0.21 9.82
CA TRP A 159 -19.99 0.36 8.88
C TRP A 159 -18.68 -0.10 9.51
N ASN A 160 -18.01 -0.99 8.80
CA ASN A 160 -16.63 -1.36 9.09
C ASN A 160 -15.87 -1.49 7.77
N ARG A 161 -14.57 -1.27 7.81
CA ARG A 161 -13.75 -1.36 6.63
C ARG A 161 -13.55 -2.82 6.23
N VAL A 162 -14.05 -3.18 5.05
CA VAL A 162 -13.77 -4.48 4.43
C VAL A 162 -12.49 -4.37 3.62
N SER A 163 -11.54 -5.27 3.84
CA SER A 163 -10.35 -5.32 2.99
C SER A 163 -10.64 -6.12 1.72
N PRO A 164 -10.34 -5.56 0.54
CA PRO A 164 -10.45 -6.28 -0.72
C PRO A 164 -9.20 -7.15 -1.03
N VAL A 165 -8.17 -7.09 -0.17
CA VAL A 165 -6.91 -7.83 -0.33
C VAL A 165 -7.17 -9.34 -0.23
N LEU A 166 -6.76 -10.07 -1.27
CA LEU A 166 -6.87 -11.52 -1.35
C LEU A 166 -5.77 -12.25 -0.57
N SER A 167 -5.92 -13.57 -0.46
CA SER A 167 -4.86 -14.45 0.06
C SER A 167 -3.67 -14.53 -0.90
N LEU A 168 -2.50 -14.93 -0.37
CA LEU A 168 -1.30 -15.13 -1.20
C LEU A 168 -1.52 -16.20 -2.27
N ASP A 169 -2.25 -17.27 -1.93
CA ASP A 169 -2.61 -18.36 -2.84
C ASP A 169 -3.46 -17.87 -4.01
N GLU A 170 -4.42 -16.98 -3.76
CA GLU A 170 -5.24 -16.38 -4.81
C GLU A 170 -4.40 -15.52 -5.76
N TYR A 171 -3.50 -14.69 -5.26
CA TYR A 171 -2.59 -13.93 -6.14
C TYR A 171 -1.64 -14.83 -6.92
N ALA A 172 -1.06 -15.84 -6.26
CA ALA A 172 -0.18 -16.80 -6.92
C ALA A 172 -0.89 -17.52 -8.07
N LYS A 173 -2.13 -17.97 -7.84
CA LYS A 173 -2.95 -18.58 -8.87
C LYS A 173 -3.23 -17.61 -10.02
N MET A 174 -3.65 -16.37 -9.73
CA MET A 174 -3.94 -15.37 -10.76
C MET A 174 -2.71 -15.04 -11.63
N MET A 175 -1.54 -14.90 -11.02
CA MET A 175 -0.28 -14.63 -11.74
C MET A 175 0.12 -15.83 -12.61
N PHE A 176 0.03 -17.04 -12.08
CA PHE A 176 0.30 -18.27 -12.81
C PHE A 176 -0.65 -18.46 -14.00
N ASP A 177 -1.96 -18.33 -13.78
CA ASP A 177 -2.99 -18.46 -14.84
C ASP A 177 -2.82 -17.40 -15.94
N ALA A 178 -2.27 -16.22 -15.60
CA ALA A 178 -1.94 -15.17 -16.57
C ALA A 178 -0.63 -15.42 -17.35
N GLY A 179 0.05 -16.54 -17.10
CA GLY A 179 1.24 -16.97 -17.82
C GLY A 179 2.56 -16.39 -17.30
N LEU A 180 2.57 -15.79 -16.10
CA LEU A 180 3.82 -15.30 -15.51
C LEU A 180 4.70 -16.47 -15.07
N LYS A 181 6.00 -16.31 -15.31
CA LYS A 181 7.14 -17.13 -14.94
C LYS A 181 8.03 -16.37 -13.95
N ASP A 182 9.10 -17.02 -13.51
CA ASP A 182 10.07 -16.48 -12.54
C ASP A 182 9.39 -15.88 -11.31
N LEU A 183 8.33 -16.56 -10.85
CA LEU A 183 7.48 -16.08 -9.77
C LEU A 183 8.29 -15.97 -8.47
N ASN A 184 8.31 -14.76 -7.90
CA ASN A 184 8.79 -14.51 -6.56
C ASN A 184 7.64 -13.92 -5.73
N ILE A 185 7.00 -14.79 -4.97
CA ILE A 185 5.81 -14.48 -4.17
C ILE A 185 6.15 -14.81 -2.73
N SER A 186 6.19 -13.78 -1.88
CA SER A 186 6.64 -13.94 -0.50
C SER A 186 5.92 -13.01 0.46
N ILE A 187 5.94 -13.39 1.74
CA ILE A 187 5.60 -12.49 2.84
C ILE A 187 6.90 -12.17 3.58
N LYS A 188 7.15 -10.88 3.84
CA LYS A 188 8.28 -10.41 4.62
C LYS A 188 7.80 -9.55 5.79
N VAL A 189 8.41 -9.76 6.96
CA VAL A 189 8.17 -8.97 8.17
C VAL A 189 9.22 -7.86 8.23
N TYR A 190 8.77 -6.63 8.35
CA TYR A 190 9.60 -5.44 8.59
C TYR A 190 9.39 -4.99 10.04
N PRO A 191 10.17 -5.46 11.01
CA PRO A 191 9.84 -5.29 12.43
C PRO A 191 9.80 -3.81 12.82
N ILE A 192 8.73 -3.40 13.50
CA ILE A 192 8.65 -2.11 14.18
C ILE A 192 8.81 -2.37 15.68
N ILE A 193 9.90 -1.87 16.25
CA ILE A 193 10.16 -1.96 17.68
C ILE A 193 9.61 -0.69 18.34
N ALA A 194 8.58 -0.89 19.15
CA ALA A 194 7.92 0.18 19.88
C ALA A 194 8.31 0.14 21.36
N ASP A 195 8.62 1.29 21.92
CA ASP A 195 9.00 1.44 23.33
C ASP A 195 7.77 1.59 24.24
N ASP A 196 6.62 1.93 23.64
CA ASP A 196 5.33 2.06 24.30
C ASP A 196 4.17 1.84 23.29
N ALA A 197 2.94 1.77 23.82
CA ALA A 197 1.74 1.62 23.01
C ALA A 197 1.42 2.87 22.18
N GLU A 198 1.85 4.05 22.62
CA GLU A 198 1.61 5.32 21.93
C GLU A 198 2.32 5.34 20.57
N LYS A 199 3.56 4.83 20.50
CA LYS A 199 4.32 4.71 19.24
C LYS A 199 3.63 3.79 18.23
N LEU A 200 3.01 2.70 18.69
CA LEU A 200 2.20 1.81 17.83
C LEU A 200 0.92 2.50 17.35
N PHE A 201 0.26 3.24 18.24
CA PHE A 201 -0.91 4.05 17.89
C PHE A 201 -0.56 5.12 16.84
N GLN A 202 0.51 5.90 17.06
CA GLN A 202 0.98 6.93 16.13
C GLN A 202 1.33 6.36 14.75
N PHE A 203 1.91 5.16 14.71
CA PHE A 203 2.25 4.50 13.46
C PHE A 203 1.02 4.22 12.58
N ILE A 204 -0.09 3.77 13.18
CA ILE A 204 -1.28 3.30 12.46
C ILE A 204 -2.35 4.39 12.29
N SER A 205 -2.42 5.37 13.20
CA SER A 205 -3.49 6.37 13.27
C SER A 205 -3.58 7.25 12.02
N GLY A 206 -2.44 7.63 11.44
CA GLY A 206 -2.37 8.44 10.23
C GLY A 206 -2.85 7.75 8.94
N SER A 207 -3.37 6.52 9.01
CA SER A 207 -3.90 5.82 7.83
C SER A 207 -5.19 5.06 8.12
N ALA A 208 -5.16 4.11 9.07
CA ALA A 208 -6.31 3.22 9.27
C ALA A 208 -7.43 3.86 10.08
N LEU A 209 -7.11 4.81 10.97
CA LEU A 209 -8.05 5.37 11.94
C LEU A 209 -8.91 6.50 11.34
N ILE A 210 -8.39 7.22 10.34
CA ILE A 210 -9.03 8.41 9.74
C ILE A 210 -10.47 8.15 9.31
N PRO A 211 -10.80 7.09 8.54
CA PRO A 211 -12.17 6.86 8.07
C PRO A 211 -13.19 6.66 9.21
N TYR A 212 -12.76 6.13 10.34
CA TYR A 212 -13.63 5.96 11.51
C TYR A 212 -13.88 7.30 12.19
N LEU A 213 -12.82 8.09 12.42
CA LEU A 213 -12.95 9.39 13.07
C LEU A 213 -13.74 10.40 12.23
N GLU A 214 -13.79 10.25 10.91
CA GLU A 214 -14.65 11.09 10.05
C GLU A 214 -16.15 10.79 10.21
N ARG A 215 -16.51 9.61 10.73
CA ARG A 215 -17.89 9.13 10.88
C ARG A 215 -18.43 9.22 12.31
N LEU A 216 -17.55 9.40 13.29
CA LEU A 216 -17.92 9.55 14.69
C LEU A 216 -18.16 11.03 15.04
N ASP A 217 -18.98 11.30 16.06
CA ASP A 217 -19.05 12.64 16.67
C ASP A 217 -17.83 12.92 17.55
N GLU A 218 -17.64 14.16 18.01
CA GLU A 218 -16.46 14.53 18.80
C GLU A 218 -16.32 13.72 20.11
N GLU A 219 -17.42 13.46 20.81
CA GLU A 219 -17.41 12.69 22.05
C GLU A 219 -16.94 11.24 21.81
N ASN A 220 -17.47 10.59 20.79
CA ASN A 220 -17.09 9.24 20.44
C ASN A 220 -15.72 9.18 19.73
N LYS A 221 -15.25 10.22 19.05
CA LYS A 221 -13.86 10.29 18.55
C LYS A 221 -12.85 10.18 19.69
N GLU A 222 -13.06 10.93 20.77
CA GLU A 222 -12.21 10.88 21.96
C GLU A 222 -12.25 9.51 22.63
N LYS A 223 -13.46 8.99 22.88
CA LYS A 223 -13.65 7.65 23.48
C LYS A 223 -13.05 6.54 22.62
N PHE A 224 -13.28 6.56 21.31
CA PHE A 224 -12.77 5.58 20.37
C PHE A 224 -11.25 5.59 20.33
N THR A 225 -10.65 6.78 20.29
CA THR A 225 -9.19 6.94 20.32
C THR A 225 -8.59 6.43 21.63
N SER A 226 -9.19 6.77 22.76
CA SER A 226 -8.74 6.33 24.09
C SER A 226 -8.83 4.81 24.25
N GLU A 227 -9.97 4.22 23.86
CA GLU A 227 -10.18 2.77 23.95
C GLU A 227 -9.25 2.01 22.98
N TYR A 228 -9.01 2.56 21.78
CA TYR A 228 -8.07 1.96 20.84
C TYR A 228 -6.65 1.91 21.40
N LYS A 229 -6.16 3.01 21.99
CA LYS A 229 -4.85 3.06 22.68
C LYS A 229 -4.76 2.04 23.81
N LYS A 230 -5.81 1.95 24.63
CA LYS A 230 -5.89 0.99 25.73
C LYS A 230 -5.78 -0.46 25.22
N ARG A 231 -6.54 -0.84 24.19
CA ARG A 231 -6.47 -2.19 23.61
C ARG A 231 -5.13 -2.51 22.96
N ILE A 232 -4.46 -1.52 22.38
CA ILE A 232 -3.07 -1.68 21.94
C ILE A 232 -2.19 -2.02 23.15
N ALA A 233 -2.26 -1.26 24.23
CA ALA A 233 -1.48 -1.54 25.44
C ALA A 233 -1.78 -2.91 26.07
N GLU A 234 -3.05 -3.35 26.05
CA GLU A 234 -3.45 -4.68 26.52
C GLU A 234 -2.95 -5.81 25.60
N LYS A 235 -2.92 -5.58 24.29
CA LYS A 235 -2.45 -6.57 23.32
C LYS A 235 -0.93 -6.74 23.35
N PHE A 236 -0.20 -5.66 23.60
CA PHE A 236 1.25 -5.63 23.73
C PHE A 236 1.61 -5.46 25.21
N ASP A 237 1.44 -6.54 25.98
CA ASP A 237 1.55 -6.58 27.45
C ASP A 237 2.96 -6.34 28.01
N ARG A 238 3.99 -6.30 27.16
CA ARG A 238 5.37 -5.98 27.53
C ARG A 238 6.05 -5.12 26.48
N PHE A 239 6.74 -4.08 26.93
CA PHE A 239 7.58 -3.21 26.11
C PHE A 239 9.09 -3.36 26.46
N PRO A 240 10.02 -3.20 25.49
CA PRO A 240 9.75 -2.91 24.07
C PRO A 240 9.04 -4.06 23.37
N ALA A 241 8.08 -3.72 22.51
CA ALA A 241 7.22 -4.65 21.81
C ALA A 241 7.55 -4.68 20.32
N ILE A 242 7.43 -5.86 19.71
CA ILE A 242 7.56 -6.03 18.27
C ILE A 242 6.18 -6.00 17.60
N TYR A 243 5.99 -5.06 16.68
CA TYR A 243 4.90 -5.10 15.71
C TYR A 243 5.42 -5.66 14.39
N ALA A 244 4.93 -6.84 14.01
CA ALA A 244 5.29 -7.50 12.77
C ALA A 244 4.59 -6.83 11.58
N PHE A 245 5.21 -5.80 10.99
CA PHE A 245 4.70 -5.13 9.81
C PHE A 245 4.87 -6.03 8.57
N LYS A 246 3.90 -6.91 8.37
CA LYS A 246 3.88 -7.92 7.30
C LYS A 246 3.50 -7.28 5.98
N ARG A 247 4.34 -7.51 4.96
CA ARG A 247 4.07 -7.15 3.57
C ARG A 247 4.16 -8.39 2.70
N MET A 248 3.23 -8.52 1.77
CA MET A 248 3.38 -9.43 0.63
C MET A 248 4.12 -8.70 -0.49
N LEU A 249 5.05 -9.41 -1.13
CA LEU A 249 5.77 -8.99 -2.33
C LEU A 249 5.40 -9.99 -3.43
N LEU A 250 4.89 -9.47 -4.53
CA LEU A 250 4.40 -10.23 -5.68
C LEU A 250 5.23 -9.83 -6.89
N TYR A 251 6.03 -10.74 -7.42
CA TYR A 251 6.80 -10.53 -8.63
C TYR A 251 6.64 -11.71 -9.61
N GLY A 252 6.62 -11.39 -10.90
CA GLY A 252 6.72 -12.36 -12.00
C GLY A 252 6.84 -11.68 -13.35
N ARG A 253 7.19 -12.46 -14.37
CA ARG A 253 7.47 -11.97 -15.74
C ARG A 253 6.85 -12.88 -16.80
N LYS A 254 6.30 -12.36 -17.89
CA LYS A 254 5.81 -13.20 -19.00
C LYS A 254 6.93 -13.97 -19.74
#